data_AF-A0A1Y0HQ39-F1
#
_entry.id   AF-A0A1Y0HQ39-F1
#
_cell.length_a   1.000
_cell.length_b   1.000
_cell.length_c   1.000
_cell.angle_alpha   90.00
_cell.angle_beta   90.00
_cell.angle_gamma   90.00
#
_symmetry.space_group_name_H-M   'P 1'
#
loop_
_entity.id
_entity.type
_entity.pdbx_description
1 polymer ?
#
loop_
_entity_poly.entity_id
_entity_poly.type
_entity_poly.pdbx_seq_one_letter_code
_entity_poly.pdbx_strand_id
1 'polypeptide(L)'
;MKRLILFWLLLTSFMFGAKPELMLLQEWNGQDVSGWLMSEKMDGVRAYWDGQKLISRGGVELAAPAWFTEGFPPFAVDGELWSKRGDFENIISIVKKKELHDGWKNIAFYAFDVPSENGGLIQRLVKLEYYLKLNQADYLKVAKQFTCKDNDDLKRFLTEVEKGGGEGVVVRNPDTKYVAKRDPNSLKVKSFQDAECEVVEHHKGEGKYKNSFGSLTCKMDDGVMFDIGSGFSESERKNPPAIGSKITYKFQEMTKGGKPRFPIYMRIKEEI
;
A
#
# COMPACT_ATOMS: atom_id res chain seq x y z
N MET A 1 -59.26 7.00 -27.15
CA MET A 1 -58.48 6.23 -26.15
C MET A 1 -56.99 6.52 -26.35
N LYS A 2 -56.40 7.45 -25.59
CA LYS A 2 -54.95 7.73 -25.60
C LYS A 2 -54.37 7.24 -24.28
N ARG A 3 -53.52 6.22 -24.31
CA ARG A 3 -52.72 5.79 -23.16
C ARG A 3 -51.43 6.61 -23.14
N LEU A 4 -51.26 7.46 -22.13
CA LEU A 4 -49.95 8.03 -21.79
C LEU A 4 -49.13 6.94 -21.09
N ILE A 5 -47.95 6.63 -21.63
CA ILE A 5 -46.93 5.82 -20.97
C ILE A 5 -45.95 6.80 -20.34
N LEU A 6 -45.89 6.81 -19.01
CA LEU A 6 -44.94 7.59 -18.24
C LEU A 6 -43.65 6.77 -18.11
N PHE A 7 -42.57 7.22 -18.74
CA PHE A 7 -41.24 6.59 -18.60
C PHE A 7 -40.57 7.15 -17.34
N TRP A 8 -40.36 6.31 -16.34
CA TRP A 8 -39.65 6.67 -15.11
C TRP A 8 -38.15 6.42 -15.32
N LEU A 9 -37.39 7.48 -15.52
CA LEU A 9 -35.92 7.44 -15.57
C LEU A 9 -35.38 7.32 -14.15
N LEU A 10 -34.96 6.11 -13.78
CA LEU A 10 -34.10 5.87 -12.61
C LEU A 10 -32.71 6.48 -12.87
N LEU A 11 -32.51 7.70 -12.39
CA LEU A 11 -31.17 8.26 -12.25
C LEU A 11 -30.46 7.52 -11.10
N THR A 12 -29.58 6.57 -11.44
CA THR A 12 -28.62 6.05 -10.47
C THR A 12 -27.57 7.12 -10.23
N SER A 13 -27.77 7.95 -9.21
CA SER A 13 -26.77 8.88 -8.72
C SER A 13 -25.56 8.09 -8.21
N PHE A 14 -24.47 8.06 -8.99
CA PHE A 14 -23.18 7.62 -8.48
C PHE A 14 -22.73 8.65 -7.43
N MET A 15 -22.91 8.32 -6.15
CA MET A 15 -22.27 9.03 -5.05
C MET A 15 -20.76 8.75 -5.11
N PHE A 16 -20.02 9.49 -5.93
CA PHE A 16 -18.57 9.57 -5.81
C PHE A 16 -18.27 10.33 -4.51
N GLY A 17 -17.90 9.61 -3.46
CA GLY A 17 -17.38 10.21 -2.24
C GLY A 17 -16.10 11.01 -2.54
N ALA A 18 -15.92 12.13 -1.85
CA ALA A 18 -14.67 12.87 -1.91
C ALA A 18 -13.51 11.94 -1.50
N LYS A 19 -12.47 11.86 -2.33
CA LYS A 19 -11.28 11.05 -2.04
C LYS A 19 -10.67 11.52 -0.72
N PRO A 20 -10.40 10.62 0.25
CA PRO A 20 -9.81 11.04 1.51
C PRO A 20 -8.42 11.61 1.26
N GLU A 21 -8.12 12.74 1.90
CA GLU A 21 -6.77 13.27 1.96
C GLU A 21 -6.00 12.46 2.99
N LEU A 22 -4.95 11.78 2.53
CA LEU A 22 -4.26 10.76 3.30
C LEU A 22 -2.77 11.05 3.38
N MET A 23 -2.18 10.86 4.56
CA MET A 23 -0.73 10.90 4.75
C MET A 23 -0.03 9.87 3.85
N LEU A 24 1.08 10.26 3.22
CA LEU A 24 1.90 9.40 2.38
C LEU A 24 3.33 9.28 2.92
N LEU A 25 3.83 8.04 2.96
CA LEU A 25 5.19 7.74 3.42
C LEU A 25 6.26 8.21 2.42
N GLN A 26 7.40 8.66 2.94
CA GLN A 26 8.66 8.84 2.20
C GLN A 26 9.58 7.62 2.33
N GLU A 27 10.63 7.55 1.51
CA GLU A 27 11.66 6.51 1.61
C GLU A 27 12.68 6.86 2.70
N TRP A 28 13.02 5.86 3.52
CA TRP A 28 14.17 5.98 4.41
C TRP A 28 15.46 5.85 3.62
N ASN A 29 16.34 6.84 3.77
CA ASN A 29 17.61 6.97 3.06
C ASN A 29 18.80 6.99 4.05
N GLY A 30 18.64 6.40 5.23
CA GLY A 30 19.68 6.36 6.26
C GLY A 30 19.63 7.51 7.27
N GLN A 31 18.54 8.28 7.31
CA GLN A 31 18.35 9.32 8.33
C GLN A 31 18.34 8.70 9.74
N ASP A 32 18.77 9.45 10.76
CA ASP A 32 18.62 9.03 12.15
C ASP A 32 17.15 9.04 12.56
N VAL A 33 16.67 7.90 13.03
CA VAL A 33 15.30 7.69 13.51
C VAL A 33 15.26 7.25 14.97
N SER A 34 16.32 7.51 15.74
CA SER A 34 16.38 7.22 17.17
C SER A 34 15.22 7.91 17.90
N GLY A 35 14.51 7.15 18.73
CA GLY A 35 13.31 7.60 19.45
C GLY A 35 12.03 7.65 18.61
N TRP A 36 12.07 7.35 17.31
CA TRP A 36 10.86 7.28 16.49
C TRP A 36 10.06 6.01 16.77
N LEU A 37 8.79 5.99 16.36
CA LEU A 37 7.97 4.78 16.43
C LEU A 37 8.13 3.96 15.17
N MET A 38 8.31 2.65 15.30
CA MET A 38 8.35 1.69 14.20
C MET A 38 7.24 0.64 14.35
N SER A 39 6.71 0.20 13.21
CA SER A 39 5.68 -0.84 13.11
C SER A 39 5.86 -1.64 11.82
N GLU A 40 5.34 -2.87 11.79
CA GLU A 40 5.32 -3.67 10.56
C GLU A 40 4.51 -2.94 9.48
N LYS A 41 5.10 -2.84 8.28
CA LYS A 41 4.37 -2.43 7.08
C LYS A 41 3.52 -3.61 6.62
N MET A 42 2.22 -3.52 6.87
CA MET A 42 1.27 -4.55 6.44
C MET A 42 0.99 -4.43 4.95
N ASP A 43 1.14 -5.54 4.22
CA ASP A 43 0.82 -5.65 2.81
C ASP A 43 -0.65 -6.03 2.61
N GLY A 44 -1.54 -5.06 2.85
CA GLY A 44 -2.98 -5.25 2.77
C GLY A 44 -3.63 -4.27 1.79
N VAL A 45 -4.84 -3.83 2.16
CA VAL A 45 -5.53 -2.77 1.43
C VAL A 45 -5.85 -1.62 2.38
N ARG A 46 -5.18 -0.49 2.18
CA ARG A 46 -5.45 0.73 2.95
C ARG A 46 -6.93 1.13 2.87
N ALA A 47 -7.52 1.31 4.03
CA ALA A 47 -8.89 1.79 4.20
C ALA A 47 -8.93 2.97 5.18
N TYR A 48 -9.81 3.90 4.90
CA TYR A 48 -10.12 5.05 5.73
C TYR A 48 -11.54 4.88 6.25
N TRP A 49 -11.68 4.75 7.55
CA TRP A 49 -12.97 4.81 8.22
C TRP A 49 -13.32 6.28 8.46
N ASP A 50 -14.44 6.76 7.96
CA ASP A 50 -14.88 8.16 8.10
C ASP A 50 -15.76 8.42 9.35
N GLY A 51 -15.97 7.39 10.17
CA GLY A 51 -16.94 7.40 11.28
C GLY A 51 -18.21 6.61 10.97
N GLN A 52 -18.44 6.22 9.70
CA GLN A 52 -19.63 5.50 9.26
C GLN A 52 -19.34 4.37 8.27
N LYS A 53 -18.34 4.54 7.39
CA LYS A 53 -18.02 3.58 6.33
C LYS A 53 -16.53 3.50 6.04
N LEU A 54 -16.12 2.39 5.44
CA LEU A 54 -14.76 2.17 4.96
C LEU A 54 -14.61 2.67 3.52
N ILE A 55 -13.61 3.51 3.30
CA ILE A 55 -13.31 4.15 2.03
C ILE A 55 -11.90 3.76 1.62
N SER A 56 -11.73 3.22 0.42
CA SER A 56 -10.41 2.92 -0.14
C SER A 56 -9.60 4.20 -0.34
N ARG A 57 -8.28 4.06 -0.49
CA ARG A 57 -7.39 5.16 -0.90
C ARG A 57 -7.86 5.91 -2.17
N GLY A 58 -8.60 5.24 -3.05
CA GLY A 58 -9.14 5.83 -4.28
C GLY A 58 -10.42 6.65 -4.10
N GLY A 59 -11.02 6.66 -2.91
CA GLY A 59 -12.33 7.30 -2.66
C GLY A 59 -13.53 6.38 -2.91
N VAL A 60 -13.29 5.09 -3.20
CA VAL A 60 -14.37 4.11 -3.39
C VAL A 60 -14.76 3.51 -2.05
N GLU A 61 -16.05 3.54 -1.73
CA GLU A 61 -16.64 2.86 -0.59
C GLU A 61 -16.47 1.34 -0.71
N LEU A 62 -15.99 0.71 0.36
CA LEU A 62 -15.77 -0.73 0.45
C LEU A 62 -17.03 -1.39 1.02
N ALA A 63 -17.51 -2.46 0.37
CA ALA A 63 -18.70 -3.19 0.77
C ALA A 63 -18.44 -4.11 1.99
N ALA A 64 -18.08 -3.49 3.12
CA ALA A 64 -17.90 -4.16 4.39
C ALA A 64 -19.25 -4.58 4.97
N PRO A 65 -19.42 -5.85 5.40
CA PRO A 65 -20.63 -6.27 6.09
C PRO A 65 -20.87 -5.47 7.37
N ALA A 66 -22.13 -5.24 7.75
CA ALA A 66 -22.47 -4.45 8.94
C ALA A 66 -21.83 -5.00 10.23
N TRP A 67 -21.76 -6.33 10.38
CA TRP A 67 -21.09 -6.99 11.51
C TRP A 67 -19.58 -6.72 11.57
N PHE A 68 -18.94 -6.38 10.45
CA PHE A 68 -17.51 -6.11 10.40
C PHE A 68 -17.19 -4.77 11.05
N THR A 69 -18.03 -3.77 10.81
CA THR A 69 -17.86 -2.40 11.32
C THR A 69 -18.64 -2.16 12.62
N GLU A 70 -19.23 -3.20 13.20
CA GLU A 70 -19.96 -3.10 14.46
C GLU A 70 -19.02 -2.64 15.58
N GLY A 71 -19.47 -1.66 16.36
CA GLY A 71 -18.68 -1.06 17.43
C GLY A 71 -17.53 -0.16 16.97
N PHE A 72 -17.37 0.13 15.68
CA PHE A 72 -16.33 1.07 15.21
C PHE A 72 -16.61 2.50 15.71
N PRO A 73 -15.54 3.31 15.92
CA PRO A 73 -15.68 4.64 16.53
C PRO A 73 -16.46 5.62 15.66
N PRO A 74 -17.14 6.62 16.26
CA PRO A 74 -17.80 7.70 15.50
C PRO A 74 -16.81 8.76 14.97
N PHE A 75 -15.52 8.42 14.88
CA PHE A 75 -14.45 9.32 14.42
C PHE A 75 -13.55 8.62 13.42
N ALA A 76 -12.80 9.41 12.64
CA ALA A 76 -11.99 8.90 11.55
C ALA A 76 -10.80 8.03 12.01
N VAL A 77 -10.57 6.94 11.29
CA VAL A 77 -9.45 6.02 11.53
C VAL A 77 -8.79 5.66 10.19
N ASP A 78 -7.46 5.67 10.16
CA ASP A 78 -6.65 5.30 8.99
C ASP A 78 -5.90 4.02 9.31
N GLY A 79 -5.97 3.04 8.40
CA GLY A 79 -5.47 1.70 8.67
C GLY A 79 -5.35 0.84 7.43
N GLU A 80 -4.99 -0.41 7.65
CA GLU A 80 -4.85 -1.43 6.62
C GLU A 80 -5.86 -2.56 6.86
N LEU A 81 -6.65 -2.92 5.84
CA LEU A 81 -7.39 -4.19 5.84
C LEU A 81 -6.39 -5.31 5.59
N TRP A 82 -6.22 -6.18 6.57
CA TRP A 82 -5.16 -7.17 6.59
C TRP A 82 -5.58 -8.46 7.29
N SER A 83 -5.03 -9.59 6.84
CA SER A 83 -5.30 -10.93 7.37
C SER A 83 -4.02 -11.55 7.96
N LYS A 84 -3.04 -11.80 7.10
CA LYS A 84 -1.73 -12.37 7.42
C LYS A 84 -0.70 -11.97 6.36
N ARG A 85 0.56 -12.22 6.67
CA ARG A 85 1.70 -12.03 5.75
C ARG A 85 1.52 -12.85 4.46
N GLY A 86 1.87 -12.25 3.31
CA GLY A 86 1.77 -12.89 2.00
C GLY A 86 0.35 -13.16 1.48
N ASP A 87 -0.68 -12.50 2.02
CA ASP A 87 -2.10 -12.73 1.68
C ASP A 87 -2.75 -11.61 0.85
N PHE A 88 -1.96 -10.67 0.33
CA PHE A 88 -2.45 -9.51 -0.41
C PHE A 88 -3.42 -9.85 -1.54
N GLU A 89 -3.10 -10.85 -2.38
CA GLU A 89 -3.95 -11.28 -3.50
C GLU A 89 -5.32 -11.77 -3.04
N ASN A 90 -5.38 -12.45 -1.89
CA ASN A 90 -6.63 -12.89 -1.29
C ASN A 90 -7.42 -11.70 -0.73
N ILE A 91 -6.78 -10.82 0.05
CA ILE A 91 -7.40 -9.61 0.62
C ILE A 91 -8.02 -8.76 -0.49
N ILE A 92 -7.24 -8.43 -1.54
CA ILE A 92 -7.70 -7.58 -2.64
C ILE A 92 -8.87 -8.22 -3.40
N SER A 93 -8.89 -9.56 -3.53
CA SER A 93 -9.99 -10.30 -4.17
C SER A 93 -11.31 -10.23 -3.38
N ILE A 94 -11.23 -10.04 -2.07
CA ILE A 94 -12.38 -9.89 -1.16
C ILE A 94 -12.86 -8.45 -1.17
N VAL A 95 -11.99 -7.49 -0.85
CA VAL A 95 -12.39 -6.11 -0.56
C VAL A 95 -12.72 -5.28 -1.82
N LYS A 96 -12.26 -5.70 -3.01
CA LYS A 96 -12.65 -5.05 -4.27
C LYS A 96 -14.06 -5.39 -4.74
N LYS A 97 -14.70 -6.45 -4.19
CA LYS A 97 -16.06 -6.81 -4.57
C LYS A 97 -17.04 -5.75 -4.09
N LYS A 98 -18.00 -5.42 -4.95
CA LYS A 98 -19.09 -4.49 -4.62
C LYS A 98 -20.19 -5.14 -3.77
N GLU A 99 -20.25 -6.48 -3.81
CA GLU A 99 -21.20 -7.27 -3.04
C GLU A 99 -20.53 -7.82 -1.78
N LEU A 100 -21.36 -8.15 -0.77
CA LEU A 100 -20.89 -8.77 0.46
C LEU A 100 -20.17 -10.09 0.17
N HIS A 101 -19.12 -10.37 0.94
CA HIS A 101 -18.29 -11.55 0.76
C HIS A 101 -17.93 -12.20 2.09
N ASP A 102 -18.14 -13.51 2.22
CA ASP A 102 -17.86 -14.21 3.48
C ASP A 102 -16.39 -14.16 3.90
N GLY A 103 -15.48 -13.90 2.96
CA GLY A 103 -14.05 -13.75 3.21
C GLY A 103 -13.68 -12.60 4.16
N TRP A 104 -14.58 -11.62 4.37
CA TRP A 104 -14.37 -10.55 5.35
C TRP A 104 -14.08 -11.08 6.76
N LYS A 105 -14.56 -12.29 7.10
CA LYS A 105 -14.32 -12.93 8.42
C LYS A 105 -12.85 -13.24 8.70
N ASN A 106 -12.02 -13.26 7.65
CA ASN A 106 -10.58 -13.54 7.72
C ASN A 106 -9.73 -12.27 7.71
N ILE A 107 -10.35 -11.10 7.64
CA ILE A 107 -9.70 -9.78 7.55
C ILE A 107 -9.97 -9.06 8.87
N ALA A 108 -9.04 -8.20 9.29
CA ALA A 108 -9.31 -7.16 10.28
C ALA A 108 -8.77 -5.82 9.78
N PHE A 109 -9.27 -4.73 10.35
CA PHE A 109 -8.82 -3.37 10.10
C PHE A 109 -7.77 -2.99 11.15
N TYR A 110 -6.51 -2.92 10.73
CA TYR A 110 -5.40 -2.55 11.59
C TYR A 110 -5.12 -1.05 11.46
N ALA A 111 -5.64 -0.30 12.41
CA ALA A 111 -5.46 1.14 12.52
C ALA A 111 -4.01 1.49 12.84
N PHE A 112 -3.44 2.39 12.04
CA PHE A 112 -2.12 2.98 12.30
C PHE A 112 -2.20 4.49 12.53
N ASP A 113 -3.38 5.11 12.45
CA ASP A 113 -3.59 6.51 12.81
C ASP A 113 -5.06 6.87 13.10
N VAL A 114 -5.26 8.02 13.75
CA VAL A 114 -6.56 8.68 13.96
C VAL A 114 -6.42 10.12 13.42
N PRO A 115 -6.66 10.35 12.12
CA PRO A 115 -6.25 11.60 11.45
C PRO A 115 -6.86 12.88 12.01
N SER A 116 -8.08 12.80 12.57
CA SER A 116 -8.79 13.95 13.11
C SER A 116 -8.37 14.30 14.55
N GLU A 117 -7.52 13.49 15.18
CA GLU A 117 -7.08 13.72 16.56
C GLU A 117 -5.83 14.59 16.62
N ASN A 118 -5.75 15.44 17.64
CA ASN A 118 -4.61 16.33 17.83
C ASN A 118 -3.43 15.61 18.52
N GLY A 119 -2.26 16.22 18.41
CA GLY A 119 -1.04 15.73 19.06
C GLY A 119 -0.27 14.70 18.24
N GLY A 120 0.70 14.07 18.88
CA GLY A 120 1.60 13.07 18.31
C GLY A 120 0.92 11.72 18.07
N LEU A 121 1.62 10.83 17.37
CA LEU A 121 1.09 9.53 16.97
C LEU A 121 0.60 8.69 18.17
N ILE A 122 1.35 8.71 19.29
CA ILE A 122 0.96 7.98 20.51
C ILE A 122 -0.38 8.48 21.02
N GLN A 123 -0.56 9.80 21.16
CA GLN A 123 -1.80 10.38 21.68
C GLN A 123 -3.00 10.01 20.79
N ARG A 124 -2.82 10.07 19.47
CA ARG A 124 -3.85 9.72 18.49
C ARG A 124 -4.24 8.23 18.59
N LEU A 125 -3.27 7.32 18.75
CA LEU A 125 -3.55 5.89 18.93
C LEU A 125 -4.16 5.57 20.30
N VAL A 126 -3.71 6.22 21.38
CA VAL A 126 -4.26 6.03 22.74
C VAL A 126 -5.75 6.37 22.78
N LYS A 127 -6.21 7.38 22.03
CA LYS A 127 -7.65 7.65 21.88
C LYS A 127 -8.41 6.43 21.35
N LEU A 128 -7.88 5.79 20.30
CA LEU A 128 -8.51 4.61 19.73
C LEU A 128 -8.44 3.43 20.69
N GLU A 129 -7.30 3.18 21.34
CA GLU A 129 -7.17 2.12 22.35
C GLU A 129 -8.17 2.29 23.51
N TYR A 130 -8.35 3.52 24.00
CA TYR A 130 -9.33 3.81 25.05
C TYR A 130 -10.75 3.53 24.57
N TYR A 131 -11.09 3.94 23.35
CA TYR A 131 -12.39 3.65 22.76
C TYR A 131 -12.64 2.14 22.63
N LEU A 132 -11.65 1.37 22.15
CA LEU A 132 -11.74 -0.09 21.97
C LEU A 132 -11.80 -0.87 23.28
N LYS A 133 -11.35 -0.30 24.41
CA LYS A 133 -11.55 -0.90 25.74
C LYS A 133 -12.98 -0.81 26.24
N LEU A 134 -13.74 0.16 25.74
CA LEU A 134 -15.12 0.44 26.17
C LEU A 134 -16.17 -0.10 25.20
N ASN A 135 -15.78 -0.41 23.96
CA ASN A 135 -16.67 -0.81 22.88
C ASN A 135 -16.17 -2.11 22.25
N GLN A 136 -17.07 -3.05 22.00
CA GLN A 136 -16.73 -4.30 21.33
C GLN A 136 -16.63 -4.07 19.81
N ALA A 137 -15.41 -3.88 19.32
CA ALA A 137 -15.12 -3.72 17.89
C ALA A 137 -14.14 -4.81 17.42
N ASP A 138 -14.65 -6.04 17.26
CA ASP A 138 -13.82 -7.26 17.13
C ASP A 138 -12.87 -7.24 15.92
N TYR A 139 -13.24 -6.50 14.87
CA TYR A 139 -12.49 -6.39 13.63
C TYR A 139 -11.64 -5.12 13.53
N LEU A 140 -11.61 -4.26 14.55
CA LEU A 140 -10.73 -3.08 14.60
C LEU A 140 -9.62 -3.28 15.64
N LYS A 141 -8.38 -3.17 15.18
CA LYS A 141 -7.18 -3.37 16.01
C LYS A 141 -6.23 -2.19 15.83
N VAL A 142 -5.47 -1.87 16.87
CA VAL A 142 -4.36 -0.92 16.76
C VAL A 142 -3.10 -1.66 16.31
N ALA A 143 -2.47 -1.18 15.25
CA ALA A 143 -1.20 -1.69 14.75
C ALA A 143 -0.12 -1.45 15.81
N LYS A 144 0.58 -2.51 16.21
CA LYS A 144 1.61 -2.46 17.25
C LYS A 144 2.71 -1.46 16.88
N GLN A 145 3.03 -0.59 17.82
CA GLN A 145 4.12 0.39 17.72
C GLN A 145 5.23 0.02 18.70
N PHE A 146 6.47 0.19 18.27
CA PHE A 146 7.67 0.00 19.08
C PHE A 146 8.55 1.25 19.00
N THR A 147 9.18 1.65 20.10
CA THR A 147 10.18 2.73 20.03
C THR A 147 11.47 2.19 19.41
N CYS A 148 11.89 2.81 18.32
CA CYS A 148 13.14 2.53 17.64
C CYS A 148 14.30 3.13 18.44
N LYS A 149 15.24 2.30 18.90
CA LYS A 149 16.38 2.78 19.70
C LYS A 149 17.38 3.56 18.84
N ASP A 150 17.69 3.02 17.67
CA ASP A 150 18.65 3.54 16.70
C ASP A 150 18.44 2.86 15.33
N ASN A 151 19.23 3.26 14.33
CA ASN A 151 19.16 2.71 12.98
C ASN A 151 19.52 1.22 12.90
N ASP A 152 20.29 0.67 13.83
CA ASP A 152 20.61 -0.76 13.83
C ASP A 152 19.48 -1.59 14.44
N ASP A 153 18.73 -1.03 15.40
CA ASP A 153 17.47 -1.56 15.89
C ASP A 153 16.41 -1.64 14.79
N LEU A 154 16.28 -0.56 14.00
CA LEU A 154 15.43 -0.55 12.81
C LEU A 154 15.80 -1.66 11.84
N LYS A 155 17.09 -1.82 11.50
CA LYS A 155 17.54 -2.86 10.57
C LYS A 155 17.30 -4.27 11.10
N ARG A 156 17.48 -4.50 12.42
CA ARG A 156 17.16 -5.79 13.05
C ARG A 156 15.68 -6.10 12.96
N PHE A 157 14.82 -5.13 13.30
CA PHE A 157 13.36 -5.28 13.21
C PHE A 157 12.91 -5.51 11.76
N LEU A 158 13.47 -4.77 10.80
CA LEU A 158 13.24 -5.02 9.37
C LEU A 158 13.59 -6.45 8.97
N THR A 159 14.78 -6.92 9.35
CA THR A 159 15.24 -8.28 9.05
C THR A 159 14.31 -9.34 9.65
N GLU A 160 13.84 -9.14 10.88
CA GLU A 160 12.88 -10.04 11.54
C GLU A 160 11.54 -10.10 10.79
N VAL A 161 11.00 -8.93 10.44
CA VAL A 161 9.74 -8.82 9.70
C VAL A 161 9.85 -9.52 8.34
N GLU A 162 10.89 -9.20 7.56
CA GLU A 162 11.10 -9.76 6.22
C GLU A 162 11.37 -11.27 6.25
N LYS A 163 12.19 -11.77 7.20
CA LYS A 163 12.41 -13.22 7.38
C LYS A 163 11.13 -13.98 7.71
N GLY A 164 10.19 -13.32 8.39
CA GLY A 164 8.87 -13.88 8.67
C GLY A 164 7.84 -13.64 7.55
N GLY A 165 8.25 -13.14 6.38
CA GLY A 165 7.40 -12.90 5.20
C GLY A 165 6.62 -11.57 5.22
N GLY A 166 6.97 -10.64 6.09
CA GLY A 166 6.37 -9.31 6.15
C GLY A 166 6.96 -8.36 5.11
N GLU A 167 6.22 -7.29 4.80
CA GLU A 167 6.53 -6.42 3.65
C GLU A 167 7.68 -5.42 3.90
N GLY A 168 7.96 -5.14 5.17
CA GLY A 168 8.92 -4.13 5.62
C GLY A 168 8.44 -3.40 6.88
N VAL A 169 8.96 -2.20 7.11
CA VAL A 169 8.71 -1.41 8.32
C VAL A 169 8.22 0.00 7.95
N VAL A 170 7.34 0.55 8.78
CA VAL A 170 6.99 1.97 8.78
C VAL A 170 7.60 2.61 10.03
N VAL A 171 8.30 3.73 9.87
CA VAL A 171 8.91 4.48 10.97
C VAL A 171 8.38 5.92 10.98
N ARG A 172 7.94 6.43 12.13
CA ARG A 172 7.27 7.73 12.23
C ARG A 172 7.72 8.51 13.44
N ASN A 173 7.94 9.81 13.27
CA ASN A 173 8.26 10.70 14.37
C ASN A 173 7.06 10.82 15.32
N PRO A 174 7.20 10.45 16.62
CA PRO A 174 6.08 10.39 17.56
C PRO A 174 5.44 11.75 17.80
N ASP A 175 6.20 12.85 17.73
CA ASP A 175 5.74 14.16 18.18
C ASP A 175 5.08 14.98 17.07
N THR A 176 5.02 14.44 15.87
CA THR A 176 4.47 15.13 14.70
C THR A 176 2.96 14.99 14.60
N LYS A 177 2.30 16.11 14.27
CA LYS A 177 0.87 16.15 13.95
C LYS A 177 0.60 15.36 12.67
N TYR A 178 -0.63 14.88 12.52
CA TYR A 178 -1.07 14.32 11.25
C TYR A 178 -1.01 15.37 10.15
N VAL A 179 -0.45 15.00 9.00
CA VAL A 179 -0.47 15.84 7.79
C VAL A 179 -0.91 14.99 6.62
N ALA A 180 -1.99 15.39 5.96
CA ALA A 180 -2.61 14.68 4.85
C ALA A 180 -1.86 14.85 3.51
N LYS A 181 -0.53 14.75 3.55
CA LYS A 181 0.36 14.87 2.39
C LYS A 181 1.54 13.92 2.53
N ARG A 182 2.46 13.98 1.57
CA ARG A 182 3.75 13.28 1.71
C ARG A 182 4.54 13.89 2.86
N ASP A 183 4.85 13.08 3.86
CA ASP A 183 5.41 13.54 5.13
C ASP A 183 6.85 13.03 5.29
N PRO A 184 7.86 13.92 5.43
CA PRO A 184 9.24 13.51 5.70
C PRO A 184 9.42 12.87 7.09
N ASN A 185 8.43 13.00 7.98
CA ASN A 185 8.45 12.40 9.31
C ASN A 185 7.75 11.03 9.37
N SER A 186 7.34 10.49 8.23
CA SER A 186 6.73 9.17 8.11
C SER A 186 7.37 8.40 6.97
N LEU A 187 8.15 7.38 7.30
CA LEU A 187 9.06 6.69 6.40
C LEU A 187 8.65 5.24 6.19
N LYS A 188 8.83 4.73 4.97
CA LYS A 188 8.79 3.30 4.65
C LYS A 188 10.22 2.79 4.52
N VAL A 189 10.47 1.62 5.08
CA VAL A 189 11.77 0.95 5.13
C VAL A 189 11.60 -0.47 4.60
N LYS A 190 12.36 -0.82 3.57
CA LYS A 190 12.32 -2.12 2.90
C LYS A 190 13.69 -2.46 2.35
N SER A 191 14.05 -3.74 2.38
CA SER A 191 15.20 -4.25 1.65
C SER A 191 14.85 -4.37 0.17
N PHE A 192 15.83 -4.09 -0.69
CA PHE A 192 15.77 -4.42 -2.10
C PHE A 192 16.80 -5.51 -2.38
N GLN A 193 16.43 -6.43 -3.27
CA GLN A 193 17.31 -7.42 -3.87
C GLN A 193 17.60 -7.01 -5.30
N ASP A 194 18.86 -7.14 -5.72
CA ASP A 194 19.26 -6.90 -7.09
C ASP A 194 19.32 -8.24 -7.83
N ALA A 195 18.87 -8.25 -9.07
CA ALA A 195 18.96 -9.39 -9.97
C ALA A 195 19.17 -8.90 -11.41
N GLU A 196 19.46 -9.85 -12.29
CA GLU A 196 19.70 -9.60 -13.69
C GLU A 196 18.67 -10.32 -14.55
N CYS A 197 18.38 -9.72 -15.71
CA CYS A 197 17.50 -10.32 -16.70
C CYS A 197 17.86 -9.80 -18.09
N GLU A 198 17.44 -10.53 -19.12
CA GLU A 198 17.61 -10.15 -20.52
C GLU A 198 16.36 -9.41 -21.03
N VAL A 199 16.56 -8.29 -21.71
CA VAL A 199 15.47 -7.51 -22.30
C VAL A 199 14.95 -8.24 -23.54
N VAL A 200 13.66 -8.59 -23.56
CA VAL A 200 13.06 -9.35 -24.68
C VAL A 200 12.08 -8.53 -25.51
N GLU A 201 11.43 -7.53 -24.92
CA GLU A 201 10.43 -6.72 -25.62
C GLU A 201 10.34 -5.31 -25.04
N HIS A 202 9.95 -4.34 -25.88
CA HIS A 202 9.63 -2.97 -25.46
C HIS A 202 8.15 -2.68 -25.64
N HIS A 203 7.58 -1.95 -24.68
CA HIS A 203 6.19 -1.54 -24.67
C HIS A 203 6.06 -0.02 -24.69
N LYS A 204 5.09 0.49 -25.44
CA LYS A 204 4.75 1.91 -25.42
C LYS A 204 4.14 2.29 -24.07
N GLY A 205 4.45 3.50 -23.60
CA GLY A 205 3.89 4.00 -22.36
C GLY A 205 2.45 4.46 -22.48
N GLU A 206 1.86 4.78 -21.33
CA GLU A 206 0.55 5.42 -21.24
C GLU A 206 0.68 6.83 -20.66
N GLY A 207 -0.38 7.64 -20.76
CA GLY A 207 -0.42 9.00 -20.22
C GLY A 207 0.73 9.87 -20.74
N LYS A 208 1.60 10.34 -19.83
CA LYS A 208 2.77 11.17 -20.18
C LYS A 208 3.75 10.51 -21.15
N TYR A 209 3.72 9.18 -21.28
CA TYR A 209 4.61 8.40 -22.13
C TYR A 209 3.91 7.74 -23.33
N LYS A 210 2.71 8.22 -23.72
CA LYS A 210 1.89 7.62 -24.79
C LYS A 210 2.63 7.45 -26.14
N ASN A 211 3.58 8.34 -26.41
CA ASN A 211 4.35 8.35 -27.66
C ASN A 211 5.82 7.94 -27.45
N SER A 212 6.16 7.34 -26.31
CA SER A 212 7.53 6.95 -25.97
C SER A 212 7.57 5.58 -25.30
N PHE A 213 8.79 5.09 -25.01
CA PHE A 213 9.00 3.89 -24.22
C PHE A 213 8.34 4.00 -22.83
N GLY A 214 7.55 2.99 -22.50
CA GLY A 214 6.84 2.86 -21.23
C GLY A 214 7.52 1.88 -20.29
N SER A 215 7.64 0.64 -20.76
CA SER A 215 8.20 -0.49 -20.03
C SER A 215 8.92 -1.44 -20.99
N LEU A 216 9.70 -2.35 -20.43
CA LEU A 216 10.23 -3.51 -21.15
C LEU A 216 9.72 -4.79 -20.50
N THR A 217 9.60 -5.87 -21.28
CA THR A 217 9.55 -7.23 -20.74
C THR A 217 10.97 -7.74 -20.61
N CYS A 218 11.25 -8.33 -19.46
CA CYS A 218 12.51 -8.96 -19.15
C CYS A 218 12.32 -10.45 -18.90
N LYS A 219 13.33 -11.25 -19.26
CA LYS A 219 13.37 -12.70 -19.04
C LYS A 219 14.51 -13.04 -18.08
N MET A 220 14.18 -13.72 -16.99
CA MET A 220 15.15 -14.28 -16.04
C MET A 220 15.82 -15.54 -16.61
N ASP A 221 16.94 -15.96 -16.00
CA ASP A 221 17.66 -17.18 -16.41
C ASP A 221 16.80 -18.45 -16.33
N ASP A 222 15.83 -18.49 -15.40
CA ASP A 222 14.86 -19.60 -15.25
C ASP A 222 13.69 -19.53 -16.26
N GLY A 223 13.68 -18.53 -17.13
CA GLY A 223 12.68 -18.32 -18.17
C GLY A 223 11.45 -17.52 -17.74
N VAL A 224 11.34 -17.12 -16.46
CA VAL A 224 10.24 -16.28 -15.98
C VAL A 224 10.28 -14.91 -16.67
N MET A 225 9.13 -14.50 -17.22
CA MET A 225 8.96 -13.20 -17.87
C MET A 225 8.11 -12.25 -17.04
N PHE A 226 8.55 -10.99 -16.97
CA PHE A 226 7.88 -9.93 -16.22
C PHE A 226 8.22 -8.55 -16.81
N ASP A 227 7.36 -7.56 -16.52
CA ASP A 227 7.53 -6.21 -17.04
C ASP A 227 8.20 -5.29 -16.02
N ILE A 228 9.06 -4.39 -16.51
CA ILE A 228 9.69 -3.32 -15.75
C ILE A 228 9.30 -1.98 -16.37
N GLY A 229 8.54 -1.17 -15.63
CA GLY A 229 8.04 0.14 -16.09
C GLY A 229 8.62 1.36 -15.35
N SER A 230 9.37 1.12 -14.28
CA SER A 230 9.96 2.17 -13.40
C SER A 230 11.47 2.07 -13.33
N GLY A 231 12.13 3.17 -12.95
CA GLY A 231 13.59 3.26 -12.82
C GLY A 231 14.28 3.98 -13.98
N PHE A 232 13.62 4.10 -15.14
CA PHE A 232 14.18 4.78 -16.31
C PHE A 232 14.14 6.31 -16.19
N SER A 233 15.29 6.93 -16.43
CA SER A 233 15.43 8.37 -16.69
C SER A 233 14.73 8.79 -17.99
N GLU A 234 14.51 10.09 -18.20
CA GLU A 234 13.94 10.58 -19.46
C GLU A 234 14.82 10.28 -20.68
N SER A 235 16.15 10.29 -20.50
CA SER A 235 17.10 9.89 -21.56
C SER A 235 16.97 8.42 -21.89
N GLU A 236 16.83 7.54 -20.90
CA GLU A 236 16.63 6.10 -21.13
C GLU A 236 15.24 5.82 -21.71
N ARG A 237 14.23 6.65 -21.45
CA ARG A 237 12.94 6.53 -22.14
C ARG A 237 12.99 6.96 -23.62
N LYS A 238 13.96 7.78 -24.00
CA LYS A 238 14.21 8.13 -25.41
C LYS A 238 15.07 7.08 -26.11
N ASN A 239 16.01 6.49 -25.37
CA ASN A 239 16.91 5.44 -25.85
C ASN A 239 16.94 4.27 -24.84
N PRO A 240 15.93 3.39 -24.87
CA PRO A 240 15.81 2.30 -23.90
C PRO A 240 16.89 1.23 -24.10
N PRO A 241 17.20 0.44 -23.05
CA PRO A 241 18.07 -0.72 -23.18
C PRO A 241 17.64 -1.60 -24.34
N ALA A 242 18.57 -1.93 -25.25
CA ALA A 242 18.24 -2.68 -26.46
C ALA A 242 17.70 -4.08 -26.13
N ILE A 243 16.83 -4.61 -27.00
CA ILE A 243 16.45 -6.03 -26.93
C ILE A 243 17.71 -6.90 -27.06
N GLY A 244 17.83 -7.92 -26.20
CA GLY A 244 19.01 -8.77 -26.05
C GLY A 244 20.04 -8.25 -25.03
N SER A 245 19.91 -7.02 -24.56
CA SER A 245 20.81 -6.51 -23.50
C SER A 245 20.48 -7.13 -22.14
N LYS A 246 21.51 -7.36 -21.33
CA LYS A 246 21.34 -7.68 -19.91
C LYS A 246 21.22 -6.39 -19.09
N ILE A 247 20.27 -6.37 -18.17
CA ILE A 247 20.07 -5.27 -17.25
C ILE A 247 20.13 -5.76 -15.81
N THR A 248 20.54 -4.88 -14.90
CA THR A 248 20.30 -5.06 -13.47
C THR A 248 19.00 -4.36 -13.10
N TYR A 249 18.16 -5.06 -12.34
CA TYR A 249 16.97 -4.49 -11.73
C TYR A 249 16.97 -4.82 -10.24
N LYS A 250 16.26 -4.00 -9.46
CA LYS A 250 15.99 -4.29 -8.05
C LYS A 250 14.52 -4.56 -7.81
N PHE A 251 14.23 -5.41 -6.84
CA PHE A 251 12.88 -5.80 -6.45
C PHE A 251 12.83 -6.05 -4.94
N GLN A 252 11.64 -6.13 -4.36
CA GLN A 252 11.50 -6.29 -2.91
C GLN A 252 11.31 -7.76 -2.52
N GLU A 253 10.45 -8.46 -3.25
CA GLU A 253 10.11 -9.86 -3.00
C GLU A 253 9.65 -10.54 -4.30
N MET A 254 9.53 -11.88 -4.28
CA MET A 254 8.94 -12.65 -5.39
C MET A 254 7.45 -12.92 -5.12
N THR A 255 6.65 -12.89 -6.18
CA THR A 255 5.27 -13.41 -6.15
C THR A 255 5.26 -14.94 -6.02
N LYS A 256 4.11 -15.53 -5.68
CA LYS A 256 3.95 -17.00 -5.67
C LYS A 256 4.25 -17.66 -7.02
N GLY A 257 4.09 -16.90 -8.12
CA GLY A 257 4.42 -17.34 -9.47
C GLY A 257 5.88 -17.10 -9.88
N GLY A 258 6.77 -16.80 -8.94
CA GLY A 258 8.20 -16.60 -9.21
C GLY A 258 8.57 -15.25 -9.85
N LYS A 259 7.60 -14.37 -10.11
CA LYS A 259 7.86 -13.05 -10.70
C LYS A 259 8.33 -12.05 -9.64
N PRO A 260 9.34 -11.21 -9.93
CA PRO A 260 9.71 -10.09 -9.06
C PRO A 260 8.53 -9.14 -8.84
N ARG A 261 8.29 -8.75 -7.59
CA ARG A 261 7.26 -7.78 -7.22
C ARG A 261 7.86 -6.37 -7.14
N PHE A 262 7.19 -5.44 -7.82
CA PHE A 262 7.62 -4.04 -7.97
C PHE A 262 9.07 -3.88 -8.49
N PRO A 263 9.41 -4.50 -9.64
CA PRO A 263 10.75 -4.39 -10.19
C PRO A 263 11.03 -2.96 -10.67
N ILE A 264 12.25 -2.49 -10.38
CA ILE A 264 12.75 -1.16 -10.75
C ILE A 264 14.06 -1.36 -11.51
N TYR A 265 14.10 -0.87 -12.74
CA TYR A 265 15.33 -0.85 -13.54
C TYR A 265 16.42 -0.04 -12.83
N MET A 266 17.65 -0.54 -12.82
CA MET A 266 18.81 0.12 -12.22
C MET A 266 19.79 0.61 -13.29
N ARG A 267 20.28 -0.30 -14.15
CA ARG A 267 21.28 0.00 -15.17
C ARG A 267 21.38 -1.13 -16.20
N ILE A 268 21.93 -0.83 -17.37
CA ILE A 268 22.46 -1.84 -18.29
C ILE A 268 23.65 -2.52 -17.61
N LYS A 269 23.75 -3.84 -17.74
CA LYS A 269 24.92 -4.60 -17.31
C LYS A 269 26.03 -4.39 -18.34
N GLU A 270 27.14 -3.82 -17.91
CA GLU A 270 28.34 -3.75 -18.74
C GLU A 270 28.95 -5.16 -18.85
N GLU A 271 29.21 -5.61 -20.07
CA GLU A 271 30.08 -6.75 -20.29
C GLU A 271 31.52 -6.29 -20.07
N ILE A 272 32.22 -6.92 -19.13
CA ILE A 272 33.67 -6.74 -18.91
C ILE A 272 34.41 -7.57 -19.95
#